data_AF-A0AB37IGZ1-F1
#
_entry.id   AF-A0AB37IGZ1-F1
#
_cell.length_a   1.000
_cell.length_b   1.000
_cell.length_c   1.000
_cell.angle_alpha   90.00
_cell.angle_beta   90.00
_cell.angle_gamma   90.00
#
_symmetry.space_group_name_H-M   'P 1'
#
loop_
_entity.id
_entity.type
_entity.pdbx_description
1 polymer ?
#
loop_
_entity_poly.entity_id
_entity_poly.type
_entity_poly.pdbx_seq_one_letter_code
_entity_poly.pdbx_strand_id
1 'polypeptide(L)'
;MKMNHTSIQKHLQLLNTLGISYVNLRTFSTLNKKTVSHIFSTADSQAIINYLEKQKLSEGTVNITYNPIKQEVITQKKHSVRDNDIEKIRFVFIDIDPKRKEGSATDSEKKKAENVMEQVERYLKE
;
A
#
# COMPACT_ATOMS: atom_id res chain seq x y z
N MET A 1 5.82 -16.10 12.31
CA MET A 1 4.86 -15.09 12.81
C MET A 1 3.45 -15.53 12.43
N LYS A 2 2.48 -15.59 13.36
CA LYS A 2 1.08 -15.91 13.00
C LYS A 2 0.42 -14.66 12.39
N MET A 3 -0.28 -14.84 11.27
CA MET A 3 -1.00 -13.76 10.61
C MET A 3 -2.17 -13.29 11.49
N ASN A 4 -2.33 -11.97 11.68
CA ASN A 4 -3.38 -11.41 12.52
C ASN A 4 -4.60 -11.05 11.67
N HIS A 5 -5.54 -12.00 11.55
CA HIS A 5 -6.72 -11.87 10.69
C HIS A 5 -7.59 -10.66 11.09
N THR A 6 -7.82 -10.46 12.39
CA THR A 6 -8.60 -9.33 12.90
C THR A 6 -8.03 -7.99 12.47
N SER A 7 -6.70 -7.85 12.49
CA SER A 7 -6.05 -6.61 12.05
C SER A 7 -6.18 -6.38 10.55
N ILE A 8 -6.03 -7.44 9.74
CA ILE A 8 -6.24 -7.38 8.29
C ILE A 8 -7.69 -6.96 7.98
N GLN A 9 -8.67 -7.58 8.63
CA GLN A 9 -10.08 -7.27 8.43
C GLN A 9 -10.41 -5.82 8.79
N LYS A 10 -9.98 -5.34 9.97
CA LYS A 10 -10.18 -3.95 10.39
C LYS A 10 -9.53 -2.96 9.42
N HIS A 11 -8.33 -3.27 8.96
CA HIS A 11 -7.60 -2.44 8.00
C HIS A 11 -8.34 -2.33 6.66
N LEU A 12 -8.79 -3.45 6.09
CA LEU A 12 -9.54 -3.46 4.84
C LEU A 12 -10.90 -2.76 4.97
N GLN A 13 -11.56 -2.90 6.11
CA GLN A 13 -12.81 -2.19 6.41
C GLN A 13 -12.59 -0.66 6.47
N LEU A 14 -11.48 -0.22 7.08
CA LEU A 14 -11.10 1.19 7.07
C LEU A 14 -10.90 1.71 5.64
N LEU A 15 -10.19 0.97 4.80
CA LEU A 15 -9.99 1.34 3.40
C LEU A 15 -11.31 1.44 2.64
N ASN A 16 -12.21 0.48 2.83
CA ASN A 16 -13.53 0.49 2.22
C ASN A 16 -14.34 1.73 2.66
N THR A 17 -14.31 2.06 3.96
CA THR A 17 -14.95 3.26 4.52
C THR A 17 -14.36 4.55 3.94
N LEU A 18 -13.07 4.54 3.64
CA LEU A 18 -12.38 5.63 2.94
C LEU A 18 -12.62 5.57 1.42
N GLY A 19 -13.58 4.81 0.89
CA GLY A 19 -13.92 4.77 -0.53
C GLY A 19 -12.93 3.99 -1.40
N ILE A 20 -12.06 3.17 -0.81
CA ILE A 20 -11.16 2.27 -1.54
C ILE A 20 -11.80 0.89 -1.62
N SER A 21 -12.54 0.64 -2.70
CA SER A 21 -13.30 -0.60 -2.89
C SER A 21 -12.44 -1.78 -3.35
N TYR A 22 -11.29 -1.52 -3.97
CA TYR A 22 -10.38 -2.53 -4.48
C TYR A 22 -8.93 -2.19 -4.15
N VAL A 23 -8.14 -3.23 -3.89
CA VAL A 23 -6.71 -3.13 -3.60
C VAL A 23 -5.94 -4.13 -4.46
N ASN A 24 -4.78 -3.72 -4.95
CA ASN A 24 -3.82 -4.62 -5.57
C ASN A 24 -2.83 -5.10 -4.50
N LEU A 25 -2.77 -6.41 -4.28
CA LEU A 25 -1.77 -7.04 -3.42
C LEU A 25 -0.67 -7.62 -4.29
N ARG A 26 0.56 -7.16 -4.06
CA ARG A 26 1.77 -7.69 -4.67
C ARG A 26 2.58 -8.44 -3.62
N THR A 27 2.67 -9.75 -3.80
CA THR A 27 3.37 -10.66 -2.89
C THR A 27 4.71 -11.07 -3.49
N PHE A 28 5.73 -11.08 -2.64
CA PHE A 28 7.07 -11.54 -2.99
C PHE A 28 7.31 -12.88 -2.29
N SER A 29 7.14 -13.98 -3.03
CA SER A 29 7.32 -15.30 -2.46
C SER A 29 8.81 -15.64 -2.39
N THR A 30 9.29 -15.94 -1.18
CA THR A 30 10.67 -16.40 -0.95
C THR A 30 10.90 -17.83 -1.47
N LEU A 31 9.84 -18.64 -1.52
CA LEU A 31 9.88 -20.05 -1.94
C LEU A 31 10.22 -20.22 -3.43
N ASN A 32 9.66 -19.37 -4.30
CA ASN A 32 9.83 -19.51 -5.75
C ASN A 32 10.47 -18.26 -6.41
N LYS A 33 10.85 -17.25 -5.63
CA LYS A 33 11.39 -15.96 -6.08
C LYS A 33 10.51 -15.24 -7.12
N LYS A 34 9.22 -15.61 -7.22
CA LYS A 34 8.27 -14.97 -8.13
C LYS A 34 7.51 -13.88 -7.39
N THR A 35 7.29 -12.81 -8.13
CA THR A 35 6.37 -11.77 -7.72
C THR A 35 5.01 -12.05 -8.32
N VAL A 36 3.97 -12.10 -7.49
CA VAL A 36 2.60 -12.33 -7.94
C VAL A 36 1.76 -11.14 -7.50
N SER A 37 0.87 -10.67 -8.37
CA SER A 37 -0.02 -9.53 -8.09
C SER A 37 -1.45 -9.90 -8.40
N HIS A 38 -2.36 -9.59 -7.48
CA HIS A 38 -3.79 -9.89 -7.58
C HIS A 38 -4.59 -8.71 -7.05
N ILE A 39 -5.70 -8.41 -7.72
CA ILE A 39 -6.66 -7.38 -7.31
C ILE A 39 -7.77 -8.04 -6.51
N PHE A 40 -8.09 -7.48 -5.36
CA PHE A 40 -9.14 -7.96 -4.47
C PHE A 40 -10.11 -6.84 -4.11
N SER A 41 -11.36 -7.21 -3.87
CA SER A 41 -12.34 -6.34 -3.24
C SER A 41 -11.99 -6.18 -1.75
N THR A 42 -11.99 -4.95 -1.24
CA THR A 42 -11.81 -4.69 0.20
C THR A 42 -13.00 -5.14 1.03
N ALA A 43 -14.16 -5.33 0.41
CA ALA A 43 -15.34 -5.89 1.08
C ALA A 43 -15.22 -7.41 1.35
N ASP A 44 -14.35 -8.11 0.61
CA ASP A 44 -14.11 -9.55 0.78
C ASP A 44 -12.75 -9.80 1.44
N SER A 45 -12.68 -9.47 2.73
CA SER A 45 -11.47 -9.67 3.52
C SER A 45 -11.05 -11.14 3.63
N GLN A 46 -12.01 -12.07 3.57
CA GLN A 46 -11.72 -13.50 3.68
C GLN A 46 -10.98 -14.02 2.45
N ALA A 47 -11.32 -13.56 1.23
CA ALA A 47 -10.59 -13.91 0.03
C ALA A 47 -9.11 -13.49 0.09
N ILE A 48 -8.82 -12.31 0.65
CA ILE A 48 -7.45 -11.83 0.84
C ILE A 48 -6.71 -12.70 1.86
N ILE A 49 -7.32 -13.00 3.01
CA ILE A 49 -6.72 -13.86 4.04
C ILE A 49 -6.38 -15.23 3.46
N ASN A 50 -7.34 -15.89 2.81
CA ASN A 50 -7.15 -17.19 2.20
C ASN A 50 -6.01 -17.18 1.15
N TYR A 51 -5.92 -16.10 0.37
CA TYR A 51 -4.84 -15.92 -0.59
C TYR A 51 -3.48 -15.83 0.11
N LEU A 52 -3.35 -15.00 1.15
CA LEU A 52 -2.10 -14.82 1.90
C LEU A 52 -1.64 -16.12 2.59
N GLU A 53 -2.57 -16.88 3.17
CA GLU A 53 -2.30 -18.21 3.74
C GLU A 53 -1.78 -19.18 2.67
N LYS A 54 -2.44 -19.21 1.50
CA LYS A 54 -2.04 -20.07 0.37
C LYS A 54 -0.64 -19.73 -0.15
N GLN A 55 -0.26 -18.45 -0.15
CA GLN A 55 1.06 -18.02 -0.59
C GLN A 55 2.19 -18.45 0.38
N LYS A 56 1.87 -18.98 1.57
CA LYS A 56 2.84 -19.41 2.60
C LYS A 56 3.92 -18.35 2.86
N LEU A 57 3.48 -17.10 3.01
CA LEU A 57 4.36 -15.94 3.21
C LEU A 57 4.93 -15.96 4.65
N SER A 58 5.89 -16.84 4.91
CA SER A 58 6.57 -16.89 6.22
C SER A 58 7.59 -15.75 6.38
N GLU A 59 8.12 -15.22 5.28
CA GLU A 59 9.15 -14.16 5.22
C GLU A 59 8.96 -13.18 4.03
N GLY A 60 7.80 -13.22 3.36
CA GLY A 60 7.53 -12.41 2.19
C GLY A 60 7.05 -11.00 2.55
N THR A 61 7.53 -9.98 1.84
CA THR A 61 6.92 -8.65 1.87
C THR A 61 5.61 -8.69 1.09
N VAL A 62 4.59 -7.99 1.58
CA VAL A 62 3.32 -7.76 0.88
C VAL A 62 3.18 -6.27 0.65
N ASN A 63 3.15 -5.86 -0.61
CA ASN A 63 2.86 -4.48 -0.97
C ASN A 63 1.38 -4.38 -1.34
N ILE A 64 0.76 -3.30 -0.89
CA ILE A 64 -0.66 -3.02 -1.15
C ILE A 64 -0.80 -1.60 -1.72
N THR A 65 -1.63 -1.47 -2.75
CA THR A 65 -1.97 -0.17 -3.33
C THR A 65 -3.21 0.39 -2.65
N TYR A 66 -3.11 1.62 -2.12
CA TYR A 66 -4.17 2.29 -1.37
C TYR A 66 -4.98 3.31 -2.20
N ASN A 67 -4.54 3.60 -3.42
CA ASN A 67 -5.21 4.54 -4.31
C ASN A 67 -6.27 3.83 -5.17
N PRO A 68 -7.41 4.49 -5.49
CA PRO A 68 -8.43 3.94 -6.38
C PRO A 68 -7.84 3.48 -7.71
N ILE A 69 -8.20 2.25 -8.10
CA ILE A 69 -7.79 1.63 -9.35
C ILE A 69 -8.90 1.84 -10.37
N LYS A 70 -8.56 2.18 -11.63
CA LYS A 70 -9.54 2.37 -12.70
C LYS A 70 -10.43 1.14 -12.89
N GLN A 71 -11.71 1.36 -13.13
CA GLN A 71 -12.69 0.28 -13.28
C GLN A 71 -12.39 -0.68 -14.44
N GLU A 72 -11.82 -0.18 -15.54
CA GLU A 72 -11.37 -0.98 -16.69
C GLU A 72 -10.31 -2.03 -16.31
N VAL A 73 -9.44 -1.72 -15.35
CA VAL A 73 -8.37 -2.60 -14.87
C VAL A 73 -8.94 -3.75 -14.05
N ILE A 74 -9.94 -3.45 -13.22
CA ILE A 74 -10.66 -4.41 -12.39
C ILE A 74 -11.47 -5.37 -13.27
N THR A 75 -12.22 -4.83 -14.24
CA THR A 75 -13.08 -5.61 -15.14
C THR A 75 -12.30 -6.50 -16.09
N GLN A 76 -11.14 -6.05 -16.57
CA GLN A 76 -10.22 -6.84 -17.39
C GLN A 76 -9.44 -7.89 -16.58
N LYS A 77 -9.57 -7.91 -15.25
CA LYS A 77 -8.84 -8.80 -14.35
C LYS A 77 -7.33 -8.77 -14.60
N LYS A 78 -6.76 -7.59 -14.83
CA LYS A 78 -5.31 -7.45 -15.04
C LYS A 78 -4.56 -8.02 -13.84
N HIS A 79 -3.46 -8.71 -14.13
CA HIS A 79 -2.61 -9.32 -13.10
C HIS A 79 -1.67 -8.32 -12.41
N SER A 80 -1.53 -7.10 -12.92
CA SER A 80 -0.68 -6.08 -12.31
C SER A 80 -1.27 -4.70 -12.52
N VAL A 81 -1.26 -3.89 -11.47
CA VAL A 81 -1.63 -2.47 -11.51
C VAL A 81 -0.35 -1.64 -11.63
N ARG A 82 -0.33 -0.72 -12.60
CA ARG A 82 0.73 0.28 -12.81
C ARG A 82 0.24 1.67 -12.42
N ASP A 83 1.13 2.65 -12.44
CA ASP A 83 0.76 4.03 -12.05
C ASP A 83 -0.32 4.63 -12.96
N ASN A 84 -0.31 4.31 -14.26
CA ASN A 84 -1.34 4.74 -15.20
C ASN A 84 -2.68 4.01 -15.05
N ASP A 85 -2.73 2.94 -14.26
CA ASP A 85 -3.94 2.20 -13.90
C ASP A 85 -4.60 2.78 -12.63
N ILE A 86 -3.96 3.76 -11.96
CA ILE A 86 -4.52 4.51 -10.83
C ILE A 86 -5.44 5.61 -11.35
N GLU A 87 -6.65 5.68 -10.82
CA GLU A 87 -7.65 6.67 -11.23
C GLU A 87 -7.36 8.04 -10.61
N LYS A 88 -7.03 8.05 -9.32
CA LYS A 88 -6.74 9.27 -8.57
C LYS A 88 -5.76 8.97 -7.45
N ILE A 89 -4.76 9.84 -7.26
CA ILE A 89 -3.90 9.77 -6.09
C ILE A 89 -4.66 10.42 -4.93
N ARG A 90 -4.98 9.62 -3.90
CA ARG A 90 -5.67 10.06 -2.67
C ARG A 90 -4.78 9.93 -1.43
N PHE A 91 -3.91 8.93 -1.42
CA PHE A 91 -2.98 8.66 -0.34
C PHE A 91 -1.56 8.80 -0.84
N VAL A 92 -0.77 9.54 -0.08
CA VAL A 92 0.69 9.64 -0.20
C VAL A 92 1.26 9.25 1.15
N PHE A 93 2.15 8.26 1.16
CA PHE A 93 2.84 7.85 2.38
C PHE A 93 4.11 8.69 2.52
N ILE A 94 4.19 9.44 3.62
CA ILE A 94 5.37 10.22 3.98
C ILE A 94 6.02 9.50 5.15
N ASP A 95 7.26 9.05 4.94
CA ASP A 95 8.05 8.41 5.99
C ASP A 95 8.72 9.51 6.82
N ILE A 96 8.28 9.64 8.08
CA ILE A 96 8.76 10.68 9.01
C ILE A 96 9.44 9.96 10.19
N ASP A 97 10.77 9.99 10.20
CA ASP A 97 11.56 9.48 11.33
C ASP A 97 11.69 10.57 12.42
N PRO A 98 11.11 10.41 13.61
CA PRO A 98 11.23 11.41 14.68
C PRO A 98 12.64 11.46 15.30
N LYS A 99 13.47 10.43 15.11
CA LYS A 99 14.88 10.38 15.52
C LYS A 99 15.68 9.52 14.54
N ARG A 100 16.61 10.14 13.80
CA ARG A 100 17.55 9.43 12.92
C ARG A 100 18.89 9.17 13.63
N LYS A 101 19.58 8.09 13.23
CA LYS A 101 21.01 7.92 13.54
C LYS A 101 21.82 9.02 12.84
N GLU A 102 22.80 9.58 13.54
CA GLU A 102 23.72 10.59 12.98
C GLU A 102 24.40 10.05 11.70
N GLY A 103 24.56 10.93 10.70
CA GLY A 103 25.29 10.63 9.45
C GLY A 103 24.46 10.17 8.26
N SER A 104 23.12 10.10 8.35
CA SER A 104 22.25 9.62 7.26
C SER A 104 21.76 10.70 6.28
N ALA A 105 21.89 11.98 6.61
CA ALA A 105 21.54 13.11 5.76
C ALA A 105 22.32 14.36 6.18
N THR A 106 22.76 15.15 5.21
CA THR A 106 23.35 16.48 5.42
C THR A 106 22.29 17.47 5.93
N ASP A 107 22.72 18.53 6.60
CA ASP A 107 21.78 19.57 7.08
C ASP A 107 21.03 20.26 5.92
N SER A 108 21.63 20.33 4.74
CA SER A 108 20.94 20.81 3.54
C SER A 108 19.80 19.88 3.09
N GLU A 109 19.98 18.56 3.18
CA GLU A 109 18.95 17.59 2.80
C GLU A 109 17.79 17.62 3.79
N LYS A 110 18.08 17.77 5.10
CA LYS A 110 17.06 17.95 6.14
C LYS A 110 16.22 19.19 5.87
N LYS A 111 16.86 20.33 5.62
CA LYS A 111 16.16 21.60 5.35
C LYS A 111 15.29 21.56 4.10
N LYS A 112 15.69 20.79 3.07
CA LYS A 112 14.86 20.56 1.88
C LYS A 112 13.63 19.71 2.20
N ALA A 113 13.80 18.66 2.99
CA ALA A 113 12.69 17.80 3.41
C ALA A 113 11.66 18.57 4.26
N GLU A 114 12.13 19.38 5.20
CA GLU A 114 11.27 20.28 6.01
C GLU A 114 10.46 21.23 5.12
N ASN A 115 11.10 21.87 4.13
CA ASN A 115 10.40 22.77 3.21
C ASN A 115 9.33 22.04 2.37
N VAL A 116 9.62 20.83 1.88
CA VAL A 116 8.62 20.00 1.19
C VAL A 116 7.45 19.68 2.13
N MET A 117 7.71 19.34 3.39
CA MET A 117 6.68 19.08 4.38
C MET A 117 5.80 20.32 4.62
N GLU A 118 6.38 21.49 4.81
CA GLU A 118 5.65 22.76 4.96
C GLU A 118 4.77 23.08 3.74
N GLN A 119 5.28 22.83 2.53
CA GLN A 119 4.50 23.04 1.29
C GLN A 119 3.31 22.08 1.21
N VAL A 120 3.52 20.81 1.56
CA VAL A 120 2.44 19.80 1.60
C VAL A 120 1.40 20.19 2.64
N GLU A 121 1.81 20.58 3.85
CA GLU A 121 0.87 21.03 4.89
C GLU A 121 0.03 22.22 4.45
N ARG A 122 0.65 23.18 3.74
CA ARG A 122 -0.05 24.36 3.23
C ARG A 122 -1.08 23.96 2.18
N TYR A 123 -0.69 23.15 1.20
CA TYR A 123 -1.57 22.65 0.16
C TYR A 123 -2.77 21.87 0.72
N LEU A 124 -2.57 21.11 1.79
CA LEU A 124 -3.66 20.33 2.42
C LEU A 124 -4.62 21.17 3.27
N LYS A 125 -4.26 22.40 3.63
CA LYS A 125 -5.11 23.34 4.39
C LYS A 125 -5.96 24.25 3.49
N GLU A 126 -5.62 24.34 2.21
CA GLU A 126 -6.40 25.03 1.17
C GLU A 126 -7.51 24.13 0.61
#